data_AF-A0A4S4BV35-F1
#
_entry.id   AF-A0A4S4BV35-F1
#
_cell.length_a   1.000
_cell.length_b   1.000
_cell.length_c   1.000
_cell.angle_alpha   90.00
_cell.angle_beta   90.00
_cell.angle_gamma   90.00
#
_symmetry.space_group_name_H-M   'P 1'
#
loop_
_entity.id
_entity.type
_entity.pdbx_description
1 polymer ?
#
loop_
_entity_poly.entity_id
_entity_poly.type
_entity_poly.pdbx_seq_one_letter_code
_entity_poly.pdbx_strand_id
1 'polypeptide(L)'
;MVKKKLTIFALLFVVLVILVKLNFSVINVKDYGAVGDGVVDDTKAIQRALQQGANHKIYFPEGEYKITKELHIGDHTEIDGKNASIKAASDMLTVFKIKGRNISIDNLTINGNFLSLRGLTIANGSADIEITNSRIHNFTQPDDPELNRLTVSAIRIEGGTKHITLEKNKIQNVMAKNPVKGWDHLIARGILISPANAKQKTSKHIKISNSTFTKIGPKDDGDGIVIQGFEEPVDAQILNNTFHYNYKRAIKIQSPGVLIKENKIYNGFDENNYYTTYSSNRKYDMWAAISVYADNTTIENNKISGIGNFGRIIDIANASHIKIVGNHLENGIKGNYKQSSIVAITNNISNHLLKDFTISDNTFVNGKFGIYSNSQITNFKVWDNKQINIGG
;
A
#
# COMPACT_ATOMS: atom_id res chain seq x y z
N MET A 1 -58.84 20.08 -1.19
CA MET A 1 -57.84 20.98 -1.83
C MET A 1 -56.58 21.22 -0.99
N VAL A 2 -56.66 21.20 0.36
CA VAL A 2 -55.53 21.50 1.28
C VAL A 2 -54.44 20.41 1.31
N LYS A 3 -54.80 19.12 1.29
CA LYS A 3 -53.81 18.01 1.32
C LYS A 3 -52.84 18.01 0.12
N LYS A 4 -53.33 18.23 -1.11
CA LYS A 4 -52.49 18.31 -2.32
C LYS A 4 -51.47 19.46 -2.28
N LYS A 5 -51.85 20.61 -1.71
CA LYS A 5 -50.92 21.75 -1.54
C LYS A 5 -49.81 21.45 -0.52
N LEU A 6 -50.12 20.71 0.54
CA LEU A 6 -49.14 20.34 1.57
C LEU A 6 -48.12 19.30 1.05
N THR A 7 -48.57 18.33 0.22
CA THR A 7 -47.67 17.35 -0.41
C THR A 7 -46.76 17.99 -1.45
N ILE A 8 -47.26 18.97 -2.22
CA ILE A 8 -46.45 19.74 -3.17
C ILE A 8 -45.43 20.61 -2.43
N PHE A 9 -45.79 21.22 -1.29
CA PHE A 9 -44.84 21.99 -0.48
C PHE A 9 -43.76 21.11 0.16
N ALA A 10 -44.12 19.93 0.68
CA ALA A 10 -43.15 18.97 1.22
C ALA A 10 -42.22 18.42 0.12
N LEU A 11 -42.75 18.16 -1.08
CA LEU A 11 -41.95 17.73 -2.22
C LEU A 11 -41.05 18.86 -2.73
N LEU A 12 -41.54 20.11 -2.79
CA LEU A 12 -40.72 21.29 -3.12
C LEU A 12 -39.66 21.57 -2.06
N PHE A 13 -39.92 21.31 -0.79
CA PHE A 13 -38.94 21.47 0.29
C PHE A 13 -37.90 20.35 0.25
N VAL A 14 -38.27 19.11 -0.01
CA VAL A 14 -37.33 18.00 -0.24
C VAL A 14 -36.52 18.22 -1.51
N VAL A 15 -37.15 18.69 -2.58
CA VAL A 15 -36.47 19.04 -3.84
C VAL A 15 -35.58 20.27 -3.64
N LEU A 16 -35.97 21.26 -2.82
CA LEU A 16 -35.13 22.41 -2.43
C LEU A 16 -33.96 21.97 -1.55
N VAL A 17 -34.14 21.04 -0.61
CA VAL A 17 -33.05 20.45 0.20
C VAL A 17 -32.11 19.59 -0.67
N ILE A 18 -32.63 18.95 -1.72
CA ILE A 18 -31.82 18.25 -2.74
C ILE A 18 -31.17 19.24 -3.74
N LEU A 19 -31.76 20.42 -3.95
CA LEU A 19 -31.26 21.53 -4.79
C LEU A 19 -30.39 22.55 -4.04
N VAL A 20 -30.32 22.48 -2.70
CA VAL A 20 -29.11 22.82 -1.96
C VAL A 20 -28.09 21.72 -2.27
N LYS A 21 -27.75 21.63 -3.56
CA LYS A 21 -26.44 21.18 -3.99
C LYS A 21 -25.48 21.96 -3.12
N LEU A 22 -24.68 21.24 -2.33
CA LEU A 22 -23.45 21.76 -1.76
C LEU A 22 -22.75 22.53 -2.88
N ASN A 23 -22.85 23.87 -2.83
CA ASN A 23 -22.00 24.72 -3.65
C ASN A 23 -20.62 24.54 -3.04
N PHE A 24 -19.90 23.50 -3.48
CA PHE A 24 -18.48 23.38 -3.23
C PHE A 24 -17.84 24.61 -3.87
N SER A 25 -17.62 25.65 -3.07
CA SER A 25 -16.81 26.76 -3.54
C SER A 25 -15.40 26.23 -3.76
N VAL A 26 -14.81 26.61 -4.90
CA VAL A 26 -13.45 26.20 -5.23
C VAL A 26 -12.51 27.17 -4.56
N ILE A 27 -11.64 26.65 -3.71
CA ILE A 27 -10.63 27.41 -2.99
C ILE A 27 -9.30 27.20 -3.71
N ASN A 28 -8.83 28.22 -4.42
CA ASN A 28 -7.51 28.16 -5.05
C ASN A 28 -6.43 28.50 -4.03
N VAL A 29 -5.42 27.65 -3.88
CA VAL A 29 -4.31 27.91 -2.95
C VAL A 29 -3.56 29.21 -3.23
N LYS A 30 -3.57 29.70 -4.48
CA LYS A 30 -2.97 30.98 -4.86
C LYS A 30 -3.69 32.19 -4.28
N ASP A 31 -5.00 32.09 -4.02
CA ASP A 31 -5.76 33.17 -3.35
C ASP A 31 -5.34 33.33 -1.88
N TYR A 32 -4.65 32.34 -1.32
CA TYR A 32 -4.08 32.34 0.03
C TYR A 32 -2.59 32.70 0.04
N GLY A 33 -2.04 33.07 -1.13
CA GLY A 33 -0.66 33.53 -1.30
C GLY A 33 0.34 32.44 -1.69
N ALA A 34 -0.11 31.25 -2.09
CA ALA A 34 0.79 30.23 -2.62
C ALA A 34 1.29 30.65 -4.02
N VAL A 35 2.58 30.49 -4.28
CA VAL A 35 3.22 30.90 -5.53
C VAL A 35 3.33 29.72 -6.49
N GLY A 36 3.80 28.56 -6.02
CA GLY A 36 3.98 27.35 -6.82
C GLY A 36 5.17 27.40 -7.79
N ASP A 37 6.24 28.12 -7.44
CA ASP A 37 7.46 28.30 -8.25
C ASP A 37 8.64 27.39 -7.85
N GLY A 38 8.47 26.57 -6.81
CA GLY A 38 9.49 25.67 -6.25
C GLY A 38 10.50 26.36 -5.33
N VAL A 39 10.42 27.69 -5.18
CA VAL A 39 11.39 28.52 -4.43
C VAL A 39 10.76 29.09 -3.16
N VAL A 40 9.59 29.72 -3.29
CA VAL A 40 8.84 30.30 -2.18
C VAL A 40 8.28 29.20 -1.30
N ASP A 41 8.41 29.35 0.02
CA ASP A 41 7.80 28.43 0.96
C ASP A 41 6.28 28.66 1.05
N ASP A 42 5.53 27.79 0.39
CA ASP A 42 4.08 27.86 0.27
C ASP A 42 3.33 27.23 1.46
N THR A 43 4.05 26.69 2.44
CA THR A 43 3.47 25.92 3.56
C THR A 43 2.32 26.66 4.24
N LYS A 44 2.53 27.92 4.62
CA LYS A 44 1.52 28.70 5.36
C LYS A 44 0.31 29.02 4.49
N ALA A 45 0.52 29.34 3.22
CA ALA A 45 -0.55 29.65 2.29
C ALA A 45 -1.44 28.42 2.05
N ILE A 46 -0.81 27.28 1.74
CA ILE A 46 -1.51 26.01 1.53
C ILE A 46 -2.24 25.58 2.79
N GLN A 47 -1.61 25.66 3.97
CA GLN A 47 -2.25 25.26 5.21
C GLN A 47 -3.49 26.12 5.52
N ARG A 48 -3.47 27.43 5.22
CA ARG A 48 -4.66 28.30 5.37
C ARG A 48 -5.77 27.90 4.42
N ALA A 49 -5.46 27.57 3.17
CA ALA A 49 -6.45 27.06 2.22
C ALA A 49 -7.06 25.74 2.71
N LEU A 50 -6.24 24.78 3.15
CA LEU A 50 -6.69 23.50 3.71
C LEU A 50 -7.57 23.66 4.96
N GLN A 51 -7.32 24.67 5.79
CA GLN A 51 -8.16 24.97 6.97
C GLN A 51 -9.59 25.38 6.58
N GLN A 52 -9.80 25.84 5.34
CA GLN A 52 -11.12 26.15 4.79
C GLN A 52 -11.72 24.96 4.01
N GLY A 53 -11.03 23.82 3.95
CA GLY A 53 -11.38 22.67 3.11
C GLY A 53 -12.69 21.97 3.45
N ALA A 54 -13.24 22.18 4.64
CA ALA A 54 -14.49 21.54 5.03
C ALA A 54 -15.64 21.95 4.09
N ASN A 55 -16.17 20.96 3.36
CA ASN A 55 -17.19 21.10 2.31
C ASN A 55 -16.73 21.93 1.09
N HIS A 56 -15.42 21.95 0.83
CA HIS A 56 -14.83 22.71 -0.26
C HIS A 56 -13.87 21.87 -1.10
N LYS A 57 -13.73 22.28 -2.36
CA LYS A 57 -12.68 21.78 -3.24
C LYS A 57 -11.47 22.70 -3.13
N ILE A 58 -10.35 22.17 -2.65
CA ILE A 58 -9.06 22.85 -2.66
C ILE A 58 -8.37 22.56 -3.98
N TYR A 59 -8.21 23.62 -4.77
CA TYR A 59 -7.60 23.58 -6.09
C TYR A 59 -6.14 23.99 -6.03
N PHE A 60 -5.26 23.12 -6.55
CA PHE A 60 -3.87 23.42 -6.79
C PHE A 60 -3.66 23.62 -8.30
N PRO A 61 -3.45 24.86 -8.78
CA PRO A 61 -2.98 25.08 -10.14
C PRO A 61 -1.65 24.36 -10.38
N GLU A 62 -1.32 24.08 -11.64
CA GLU A 62 0.00 23.55 -12.00
C GLU A 62 1.13 24.43 -11.42
N GLY A 63 2.12 23.78 -10.82
CA GLY A 63 3.23 24.42 -10.13
C GLY A 63 3.98 23.45 -9.23
N GLU A 64 5.18 23.85 -8.79
CA GLU A 64 5.93 23.15 -7.74
C GLU A 64 5.77 23.95 -6.44
N TYR A 65 5.08 23.39 -5.45
CA TYR A 65 4.81 24.01 -4.16
C TYR A 65 5.78 23.47 -3.13
N LYS A 66 6.74 24.30 -2.76
CA LYS A 66 7.72 23.97 -1.74
C LYS A 66 7.08 24.06 -0.35
N ILE A 67 7.30 23.03 0.47
CA ILE A 67 6.85 23.01 1.86
C ILE A 67 7.98 22.70 2.85
N THR A 68 7.90 23.27 4.04
CA THR A 68 8.86 23.08 5.14
C THR A 68 8.20 22.52 6.42
N LYS A 69 6.89 22.29 6.40
CA LYS A 69 6.15 21.60 7.49
C LYS A 69 5.04 20.72 6.94
N GLU A 70 4.56 19.81 7.79
CA GLU A 70 3.41 18.96 7.48
C GLU A 70 2.17 19.79 7.12
N LEU A 71 1.40 19.28 6.16
CA LEU A 71 0.10 19.82 5.79
C LEU A 71 -1.02 18.95 6.38
N HIS A 72 -1.95 19.58 7.09
CA HIS A 72 -3.07 18.90 7.73
C HIS A 72 -4.35 19.02 6.89
N ILE A 73 -5.00 17.89 6.63
CA ILE A 73 -6.27 17.80 5.91
C ILE A 73 -7.35 17.29 6.87
N GLY A 74 -8.46 18.04 6.96
CA GLY A 74 -9.61 17.75 7.81
C GLY A 74 -10.80 17.21 7.01
N ASP A 75 -11.93 17.03 7.70
CA ASP A 75 -13.16 16.45 7.13
C ASP A 75 -13.65 17.16 5.85
N HIS A 76 -14.36 16.43 5.00
CA HIS A 76 -15.11 16.93 3.84
C HIS A 76 -14.28 17.78 2.86
N THR A 77 -13.00 17.43 2.68
CA THR A 77 -12.08 18.18 1.83
C THR A 77 -11.78 17.41 0.55
N GLU A 78 -12.04 18.02 -0.61
CA GLU A 78 -11.64 17.48 -1.92
C GLU A 78 -10.43 18.25 -2.45
N ILE A 79 -9.31 17.57 -2.73
CA ILE A 79 -8.12 18.17 -3.33
C ILE A 79 -8.06 17.82 -4.82
N ASP A 80 -8.07 18.83 -5.69
CA ASP A 80 -7.81 18.68 -7.14
C ASP A 80 -6.43 19.27 -7.48
N GLY A 81 -5.48 18.39 -7.80
CA GLY A 81 -4.09 18.74 -7.99
C GLY A 81 -3.71 19.30 -9.36
N LYS A 82 -4.48 19.07 -10.44
CA LYS A 82 -4.08 19.42 -11.83
C LYS A 82 -2.58 19.24 -12.17
N ASN A 83 -1.96 18.12 -11.76
CA ASN A 83 -0.53 17.83 -11.93
C ASN A 83 0.44 18.72 -11.14
N ALA A 84 -0.05 19.52 -10.19
CA ALA A 84 0.78 20.22 -9.21
C ALA A 84 1.66 19.25 -8.41
N SER A 85 2.81 19.75 -7.94
CA SER A 85 3.77 18.99 -7.14
C SER A 85 3.96 19.64 -5.78
N ILE A 86 3.64 18.92 -4.71
CA ILE A 86 4.00 19.30 -3.35
C ILE A 86 5.36 18.68 -3.03
N LYS A 87 6.35 19.51 -2.69
CA LYS A 87 7.74 19.08 -2.52
C LYS A 87 8.28 19.46 -1.14
N ALA A 88 8.75 18.46 -0.39
CA ALA A 88 9.42 18.69 0.87
C ALA A 88 10.77 19.41 0.67
N ALA A 89 11.05 20.41 1.51
CA ALA A 89 12.30 21.15 1.55
C ALA A 89 12.94 21.22 2.94
N SER A 90 12.42 20.45 3.89
CA SER A 90 13.01 20.22 5.21
C SER A 90 12.59 18.86 5.72
N ASP A 91 13.31 18.38 6.73
CA ASP A 91 13.00 17.14 7.42
C ASP A 91 11.58 17.15 7.99
N MET A 92 10.81 16.11 7.68
CA MET A 92 9.44 15.98 8.19
C MET A 92 8.98 14.52 8.28
N LEU A 93 8.05 14.26 9.19
CA LEU A 93 7.47 12.93 9.37
C LEU A 93 6.51 12.56 8.25
N THR A 94 5.63 13.46 7.82
CA THR A 94 4.70 13.22 6.70
C THR A 94 4.43 14.49 5.90
N VAL A 95 4.30 14.40 4.58
CA VAL A 95 3.91 15.55 3.74
C VAL A 95 2.47 15.96 4.05
N PHE A 96 1.52 15.01 3.95
CA PHE A 96 0.14 15.23 4.41
C PHE A 96 -0.22 14.33 5.57
N LYS A 97 -0.87 14.93 6.58
CA LYS A 97 -1.55 14.24 7.67
C LYS A 97 -3.05 14.38 7.49
N ILE A 98 -3.69 13.27 7.14
CA ILE A 98 -5.13 13.17 6.88
C ILE A 98 -5.80 12.70 8.17
N LYS A 99 -6.73 13.51 8.70
CA LYS A 99 -7.53 13.13 9.85
C LYS A 99 -8.96 13.65 9.68
N GLY A 100 -9.88 12.73 9.46
CA GLY A 100 -11.29 13.07 9.27
C GLY A 100 -12.02 12.08 8.37
N ARG A 101 -13.12 12.53 7.79
CA ARG A 101 -13.99 11.75 6.92
C ARG A 101 -14.28 12.44 5.60
N ASN A 102 -14.61 11.68 4.57
CA ASN A 102 -14.99 12.19 3.25
C ASN A 102 -13.90 13.10 2.66
N ILE A 103 -12.69 12.55 2.51
CA ILE A 103 -11.53 13.29 2.02
C ILE A 103 -11.05 12.65 0.73
N SER A 104 -10.86 13.45 -0.31
CA SER A 104 -10.28 12.97 -1.56
C SER A 104 -9.04 13.77 -1.97
N ILE A 105 -8.06 13.10 -2.55
CA ILE A 105 -6.91 13.72 -3.22
C ILE A 105 -6.79 13.12 -4.60
N ASP A 106 -6.94 13.96 -5.62
CA ASP A 106 -6.86 13.57 -7.01
C ASP A 106 -5.75 14.32 -7.76
N ASN A 107 -5.04 13.60 -8.64
CA ASN A 107 -4.12 14.16 -9.62
C ASN A 107 -3.03 15.09 -9.05
N LEU A 108 -2.42 14.69 -7.93
CA LEU A 108 -1.38 15.45 -7.23
C LEU A 108 -0.05 14.68 -7.23
N THR A 109 1.06 15.39 -7.40
CA THR A 109 2.39 14.84 -7.12
C THR A 109 2.79 15.17 -5.69
N ILE A 110 3.17 14.15 -4.93
CA ILE A 110 3.67 14.23 -3.55
C ILE A 110 5.11 13.75 -3.58
N ASN A 111 6.04 14.70 -3.56
CA ASN A 111 7.47 14.46 -3.66
C ASN A 111 8.12 14.67 -2.28
N GLY A 112 8.49 13.57 -1.63
CA GLY A 112 9.20 13.61 -0.36
C GLY A 112 10.61 14.18 -0.45
N ASN A 113 11.15 14.35 -1.67
CA ASN A 113 12.47 14.91 -1.96
C ASN A 113 13.62 14.29 -1.14
N PHE A 114 13.43 13.05 -0.68
CA PHE A 114 14.29 12.37 0.30
C PHE A 114 14.49 13.12 1.63
N LEU A 115 13.63 14.07 1.96
CA LEU A 115 13.57 14.84 3.21
C LEU A 115 12.34 14.47 4.05
N SER A 116 11.47 13.61 3.53
CA SER A 116 10.28 13.17 4.26
C SER A 116 10.27 11.67 4.50
N LEU A 117 9.94 11.28 5.73
CA LEU A 117 9.74 9.88 6.09
C LEU A 117 8.51 9.29 5.38
N ARG A 118 7.49 10.12 5.07
CA ARG A 118 6.22 9.68 4.49
C ARG A 118 5.56 10.68 3.56
N GLY A 119 4.86 10.19 2.54
CA GLY A 119 3.99 11.04 1.72
C GLY A 119 2.69 11.35 2.44
N LEU A 120 1.97 10.30 2.84
CA LEU A 120 0.65 10.41 3.45
C LEU A 120 0.59 9.63 4.77
N THR A 121 -0.02 10.21 5.79
CA THR A 121 -0.48 9.48 6.98
C THR A 121 -1.99 9.65 7.13
N ILE A 122 -2.74 8.57 6.93
CA ILE A 122 -4.17 8.47 7.24
C ILE A 122 -4.28 8.06 8.70
N ALA A 123 -4.58 9.04 9.55
CA ALA A 123 -4.54 8.91 11.00
C ALA A 123 -5.71 8.06 11.53
N ASN A 124 -5.53 7.53 12.74
CA ASN A 124 -6.52 6.73 13.44
C ASN A 124 -7.95 7.29 13.39
N GLY A 125 -8.90 6.40 13.14
CA GLY A 125 -10.33 6.72 13.14
C GLY A 125 -10.84 7.43 11.89
N SER A 126 -9.97 7.82 10.96
CA SER A 126 -10.37 8.43 9.69
C SER A 126 -11.14 7.45 8.82
N ALA A 127 -12.09 7.93 8.02
CA ALA A 127 -12.88 7.06 7.17
C ALA A 127 -13.26 7.71 5.84
N ASP A 128 -13.65 6.92 4.85
CA ASP A 128 -14.19 7.45 3.59
C ASP A 128 -13.14 8.35 2.90
N ILE A 129 -11.95 7.77 2.66
CA ILE A 129 -10.78 8.48 2.12
C ILE A 129 -10.41 7.91 0.76
N GLU A 130 -10.26 8.78 -0.24
CA GLU A 130 -9.91 8.40 -1.61
C GLU A 130 -8.65 9.11 -2.08
N ILE A 131 -7.64 8.36 -2.52
CA ILE A 131 -6.43 8.93 -3.12
C ILE A 131 -6.31 8.35 -4.53
N THR A 132 -6.40 9.22 -5.54
CA THR A 132 -6.51 8.82 -6.94
C THR A 132 -5.54 9.55 -7.85
N ASN A 133 -5.13 8.87 -8.93
CA ASN A 133 -4.35 9.43 -10.04
C ASN A 133 -3.08 10.18 -9.61
N SER A 134 -2.53 9.87 -8.43
CA SER A 134 -1.47 10.66 -7.81
C SER A 134 -0.11 10.00 -7.95
N ARG A 135 0.96 10.81 -7.98
CA ARG A 135 2.34 10.32 -7.97
C ARG A 135 2.96 10.57 -6.60
N ILE A 136 3.38 9.52 -5.91
CA ILE A 136 3.84 9.59 -4.53
C ILE A 136 5.25 9.01 -4.49
N HIS A 137 6.27 9.86 -4.37
CA HIS A 137 7.65 9.40 -4.56
C HIS A 137 8.75 10.10 -3.77
N ASN A 138 9.91 9.46 -3.72
CA ASN A 138 11.17 9.93 -3.13
C ASN A 138 11.11 10.11 -1.60
N PHE A 139 10.97 8.99 -0.89
CA PHE A 139 10.94 8.97 0.58
C PHE A 139 12.11 8.15 1.13
N THR A 140 12.70 8.65 2.21
CA THR A 140 13.73 7.98 3.02
C THR A 140 13.61 8.46 4.46
N GLN A 141 14.37 7.86 5.36
CA GLN A 141 14.59 8.46 6.67
C GLN A 141 15.30 9.82 6.51
N PRO A 142 14.72 10.92 7.02
CA PRO A 142 15.37 12.24 7.04
C PRO A 142 16.54 12.24 8.04
N ASP A 143 17.26 13.35 8.16
CA ASP A 143 18.42 13.46 9.04
C ASP A 143 18.04 13.72 10.51
N ASP A 144 16.86 14.29 10.75
CA ASP A 144 16.23 14.47 12.07
C ASP A 144 16.37 13.22 12.95
N PRO A 145 17.07 13.30 14.10
CA PRO A 145 17.31 12.18 15.02
C PRO A 145 16.06 11.47 15.53
N GLU A 146 14.92 12.16 15.63
CA GLU A 146 13.67 11.57 16.08
C GLU A 146 12.98 10.73 14.99
N LEU A 147 13.34 10.98 13.73
CA LEU A 147 12.74 10.36 12.55
C LEU A 147 13.66 9.38 11.84
N ASN A 148 14.97 9.58 11.95
CA ASN A 148 15.97 8.90 11.12
C ASN A 148 16.10 7.40 11.39
N ARG A 149 15.48 6.89 12.46
CA ARG A 149 15.37 5.46 12.81
C ARG A 149 13.93 4.94 12.83
N LEU A 150 12.99 5.67 12.23
CA LEU A 150 11.63 5.19 12.03
C LEU A 150 11.48 4.47 10.67
N THR A 151 10.43 3.66 10.53
CA THR A 151 10.10 3.03 9.25
C THR A 151 9.64 4.07 8.24
N VAL A 152 10.33 4.13 7.09
CA VAL A 152 9.92 4.92 5.93
C VAL A 152 8.74 4.28 5.22
N SER A 153 7.76 5.09 4.80
CA SER A 153 6.65 4.60 4.00
C SER A 153 6.05 5.67 3.08
N ALA A 154 5.73 5.37 1.82
CA ALA A 154 5.02 6.36 0.99
C ALA A 154 3.63 6.69 1.55
N ILE A 155 2.86 5.67 1.96
CA ILE A 155 1.55 5.85 2.61
C ILE A 155 1.49 5.03 3.90
N ARG A 156 1.11 5.68 5.00
CA ARG A 156 0.78 5.04 6.27
C ARG A 156 -0.73 5.11 6.51
N ILE A 157 -1.34 3.96 6.79
CA ILE A 157 -2.72 3.84 7.26
C ILE A 157 -2.69 3.31 8.69
N GLU A 158 -3.19 4.11 9.63
CA GLU A 158 -3.26 3.74 11.04
C GLU A 158 -4.52 2.93 11.38
N GLY A 159 -4.53 2.31 12.56
CA GLY A 159 -5.64 1.49 13.02
C GLY A 159 -6.94 2.28 13.19
N GLY A 160 -8.08 1.59 13.11
CA GLY A 160 -9.42 2.14 13.30
C GLY A 160 -9.95 2.91 12.09
N THR A 161 -9.20 2.93 10.99
CA THR A 161 -9.60 3.56 9.73
C THR A 161 -10.58 2.68 8.94
N LYS A 162 -11.45 3.29 8.12
CA LYS A 162 -12.50 2.55 7.38
C LYS A 162 -12.72 3.12 5.98
N HIS A 163 -13.05 2.28 4.99
CA HIS A 163 -13.36 2.72 3.61
C HIS A 163 -12.24 3.59 3.03
N ILE A 164 -11.08 2.98 2.84
CA ILE A 164 -9.92 3.66 2.26
C ILE A 164 -9.70 3.14 0.85
N THR A 165 -9.74 4.01 -0.14
CA THR A 165 -9.52 3.70 -1.55
C THR A 165 -8.24 4.36 -2.04
N LEU A 166 -7.28 3.55 -2.50
CA LEU A 166 -6.07 4.00 -3.17
C LEU A 166 -6.11 3.45 -4.60
N GLU A 167 -6.40 4.30 -5.59
CA GLU A 167 -6.61 3.87 -6.97
C GLU A 167 -5.75 4.64 -7.98
N LYS A 168 -5.18 3.96 -9.00
CA LYS A 168 -4.44 4.59 -10.11
C LYS A 168 -3.22 5.44 -9.66
N ASN A 169 -2.63 5.10 -8.53
CA ASN A 169 -1.47 5.84 -8.00
C ASN A 169 -0.15 5.26 -8.49
N LYS A 170 0.87 6.12 -8.60
CA LYS A 170 2.26 5.72 -8.85
C LYS A 170 3.09 5.92 -7.59
N ILE A 171 3.46 4.83 -6.93
CA ILE A 171 4.25 4.83 -5.68
C ILE A 171 5.68 4.43 -5.98
N GLN A 172 6.65 5.33 -5.78
CA GLN A 172 8.01 5.15 -6.30
C GLN A 172 9.11 5.59 -5.33
N ASN A 173 10.28 4.94 -5.41
CA ASN A 173 11.50 5.38 -4.72
C ASN A 173 11.29 5.56 -3.20
N VAL A 174 10.89 4.48 -2.52
CA VAL A 174 10.80 4.44 -1.06
C VAL A 174 11.94 3.58 -0.55
N MET A 175 12.96 4.22 -0.01
CA MET A 175 14.23 3.57 0.33
C MET A 175 14.61 3.88 1.78
N ALA A 176 14.87 2.85 2.58
CA ALA A 176 15.44 3.03 3.91
C ALA A 176 16.96 3.19 3.83
N LYS A 177 17.54 4.09 4.65
CA LYS A 177 18.99 4.33 4.74
C LYS A 177 19.59 4.01 6.11
N ASN A 178 18.78 3.89 7.16
CA ASN A 178 19.19 3.59 8.53
C ASN A 178 18.38 2.45 9.17
N PRO A 179 18.98 1.59 10.01
CA PRO A 179 18.23 0.58 10.75
C PRO A 179 17.15 1.19 11.65
N VAL A 180 15.98 0.54 11.70
CA VAL A 180 14.87 1.00 12.54
C VAL A 180 15.20 0.80 14.02
N LYS A 181 14.71 1.69 14.89
CA LYS A 181 14.93 1.59 16.35
C LYS A 181 14.47 0.21 16.87
N GLY A 182 15.36 -0.51 17.54
CA GLY A 182 15.13 -1.86 18.06
C GLY A 182 15.43 -3.00 17.07
N TRP A 183 15.90 -2.69 15.85
CA TRP A 183 16.23 -3.67 14.82
C TRP A 183 17.56 -3.31 14.13
N ASP A 184 18.31 -4.33 13.72
CA ASP A 184 19.61 -4.16 13.05
C ASP A 184 19.51 -4.24 11.52
N HIS A 185 18.34 -3.92 10.97
CA HIS A 185 18.09 -3.98 9.52
C HIS A 185 17.21 -2.83 9.02
N LEU A 186 17.30 -2.60 7.71
CA LEU A 186 16.63 -1.53 6.99
C LEU A 186 15.20 -1.95 6.61
N ILE A 187 14.23 -1.05 6.84
CA ILE A 187 12.80 -1.35 6.65
C ILE A 187 12.13 -0.22 5.87
N ALA A 188 11.53 -0.57 4.72
CA ALA A 188 10.77 0.37 3.90
C ALA A 188 9.45 -0.23 3.42
N ARG A 189 8.45 0.63 3.22
CA ARG A 189 7.09 0.23 2.84
C ARG A 189 6.55 1.12 1.73
N GLY A 190 6.03 0.57 0.65
CA GLY A 190 5.22 1.39 -0.27
C GLY A 190 3.96 1.87 0.45
N ILE A 191 3.17 0.92 0.95
CA ILE A 191 2.02 1.17 1.82
C ILE A 191 2.19 0.34 3.10
N LEU A 192 2.04 0.99 4.25
CA LEU A 192 2.02 0.36 5.55
C LEU A 192 0.65 0.54 6.20
N ILE A 193 -0.07 -0.56 6.42
CA ILE A 193 -1.35 -0.60 7.12
C ILE A 193 -1.12 -1.31 8.44
N SER A 194 -1.10 -0.55 9.54
CA SER A 194 -0.84 -1.11 10.86
C SER A 194 -1.26 -0.15 11.98
N PRO A 195 -1.65 -0.65 13.16
CA PRO A 195 -1.94 0.22 14.29
C PRO A 195 -0.68 1.02 14.67
N ALA A 196 -0.86 2.28 15.07
CA ALA A 196 0.22 3.11 15.61
C ALA A 196 0.54 2.75 17.08
N ASN A 197 -0.39 2.09 17.78
CA ASN A 197 -0.20 1.52 19.12
C ASN A 197 -1.22 0.40 19.38
N ALA A 198 -0.98 -0.41 20.40
CA ALA A 198 -1.79 -1.59 20.73
C ALA A 198 -3.27 -1.32 21.05
N LYS A 199 -3.67 -0.06 21.31
CA LYS A 199 -5.07 0.30 21.61
C LYS A 199 -5.89 0.59 20.35
N GLN A 200 -5.25 0.76 19.20
CA GLN A 200 -5.96 1.11 17.98
C GLN A 200 -6.68 -0.12 17.42
N LYS A 201 -7.98 0.04 17.15
CA LYS A 201 -8.82 -1.01 16.56
C LYS A 201 -8.34 -1.42 15.17
N THR A 202 -8.80 -2.56 14.69
CA THR A 202 -8.58 -3.00 13.31
C THR A 202 -9.17 -2.04 12.30
N SER A 203 -8.38 -1.71 11.27
CA SER A 203 -8.87 -0.98 10.09
C SER A 203 -9.72 -1.90 9.22
N LYS A 204 -10.74 -1.36 8.54
CA LYS A 204 -11.71 -2.15 7.75
C LYS A 204 -11.90 -1.60 6.35
N HIS A 205 -12.19 -2.47 5.38
CA HIS A 205 -12.61 -2.08 4.02
C HIS A 205 -11.57 -1.19 3.32
N ILE A 206 -10.43 -1.79 2.98
CA ILE A 206 -9.34 -1.07 2.31
C ILE A 206 -9.17 -1.61 0.90
N LYS A 207 -9.27 -0.75 -0.11
CA LYS A 207 -9.07 -1.11 -1.51
C LYS A 207 -7.82 -0.42 -2.06
N ILE A 208 -6.88 -1.21 -2.56
CA ILE A 208 -5.68 -0.74 -3.26
C ILE A 208 -5.74 -1.32 -4.66
N SER A 209 -5.93 -0.46 -5.68
CA SER A 209 -6.18 -0.95 -7.02
C SER A 209 -5.57 -0.14 -8.14
N ASN A 210 -5.33 -0.78 -9.28
CA ASN A 210 -4.90 -0.14 -10.52
C ASN A 210 -3.62 0.72 -10.36
N SER A 211 -2.82 0.47 -9.32
CA SER A 211 -1.68 1.30 -8.93
C SER A 211 -0.36 0.61 -9.28
N THR A 212 0.71 1.40 -9.41
CA THR A 212 2.05 0.89 -9.70
C THR A 212 3.00 1.14 -8.54
N PHE A 213 3.80 0.13 -8.19
CA PHE A 213 4.83 0.21 -7.17
C PHE A 213 6.20 -0.01 -7.80
N THR A 214 7.14 0.90 -7.56
CA THR A 214 8.49 0.78 -8.14
C THR A 214 9.59 1.23 -7.19
N LYS A 215 10.67 0.45 -7.09
CA LYS A 215 11.84 0.78 -6.24
C LYS A 215 11.45 0.99 -4.78
N ILE A 216 10.99 -0.10 -4.16
CA ILE A 216 10.63 -0.13 -2.72
C ILE A 216 11.62 -1.05 -2.02
N GLY A 217 12.51 -0.48 -1.20
CA GLY A 217 13.72 -1.17 -0.78
C GLY A 217 14.37 -0.63 0.49
N PRO A 218 15.44 -1.27 0.98
CA PRO A 218 16.27 -2.26 0.28
C PRO A 218 15.84 -3.72 0.53
N LYS A 219 16.67 -4.70 0.14
CA LYS A 219 16.37 -6.15 0.22
C LYS A 219 16.17 -6.64 1.65
N ASP A 220 16.76 -5.94 2.61
CA ASP A 220 16.71 -6.22 4.05
C ASP A 220 15.28 -6.40 4.55
N ASP A 221 14.39 -5.43 4.29
CA ASP A 221 12.95 -5.51 4.54
C ASP A 221 12.17 -4.46 3.75
N GLY A 222 12.37 -4.40 2.43
CA GLY A 222 11.67 -3.49 1.51
C GLY A 222 10.46 -4.14 0.84
N ASP A 223 9.27 -3.73 1.27
CA ASP A 223 8.02 -4.37 0.87
C ASP A 223 7.04 -3.38 0.22
N GLY A 224 6.39 -3.78 -0.88
CA GLY A 224 5.42 -2.94 -1.59
C GLY A 224 4.20 -2.57 -0.74
N ILE A 225 3.38 -3.55 -0.39
CA ILE A 225 2.21 -3.38 0.49
C ILE A 225 2.38 -4.29 1.71
N VAL A 226 2.18 -3.73 2.90
CA VAL A 226 2.21 -4.49 4.15
C VAL A 226 0.99 -4.20 5.00
N ILE A 227 0.32 -5.27 5.43
CA ILE A 227 -0.81 -5.22 6.35
C ILE A 227 -0.43 -6.03 7.59
N GLN A 228 -0.33 -5.40 8.77
CA GLN A 228 0.19 -6.05 9.97
C GLN A 228 -0.36 -5.49 11.27
N GLY A 229 -0.31 -6.31 12.32
CA GLY A 229 -0.57 -5.88 13.70
C GLY A 229 -2.05 -5.84 14.10
N PHE A 230 -2.94 -6.35 13.25
CA PHE A 230 -4.35 -6.57 13.56
C PHE A 230 -4.66 -8.05 13.74
N GLU A 231 -5.44 -8.36 14.77
CA GLU A 231 -5.95 -9.71 15.07
C GLU A 231 -7.23 -10.01 14.26
N GLU A 232 -8.10 -9.01 14.13
CA GLU A 232 -9.35 -9.14 13.36
C GLU A 232 -9.12 -8.98 11.84
N PRO A 233 -10.00 -9.55 11.00
CA PRO A 233 -9.93 -9.40 9.54
C PRO A 233 -9.96 -7.94 9.08
N VAL A 234 -9.09 -7.53 8.16
CA VAL A 234 -9.02 -6.16 7.65
C VAL A 234 -10.05 -5.91 6.54
N ASP A 235 -10.51 -6.95 5.85
CA ASP A 235 -11.30 -6.85 4.62
C ASP A 235 -10.61 -5.94 3.60
N ALA A 236 -9.38 -6.32 3.24
CA ALA A 236 -8.54 -5.59 2.30
C ALA A 236 -8.57 -6.25 0.92
N GLN A 237 -8.63 -5.44 -0.13
CA GLN A 237 -8.62 -5.84 -1.52
C GLN A 237 -7.42 -5.20 -2.23
N ILE A 238 -6.50 -6.03 -2.74
CA ILE A 238 -5.32 -5.61 -3.51
C ILE A 238 -5.54 -6.09 -4.96
N LEU A 239 -5.99 -5.19 -5.84
CA LEU A 239 -6.59 -5.54 -7.14
C LEU A 239 -5.86 -4.89 -8.32
N ASN A 240 -5.45 -5.70 -9.31
CA ASN A 240 -4.91 -5.19 -10.58
C ASN A 240 -3.77 -4.15 -10.43
N ASN A 241 -2.90 -4.32 -9.42
CA ASN A 241 -1.72 -3.48 -9.24
C ASN A 241 -0.52 -4.07 -10.00
N THR A 242 0.44 -3.22 -10.35
CA THR A 242 1.71 -3.65 -10.94
C THR A 242 2.88 -3.36 -10.01
N PHE A 243 3.73 -4.35 -9.77
CA PHE A 243 4.89 -4.27 -8.90
C PHE A 243 6.16 -4.54 -9.71
N HIS A 244 7.15 -3.67 -9.56
CA HIS A 244 8.45 -3.79 -10.23
C HIS A 244 9.57 -3.29 -9.32
N TYR A 245 10.70 -3.98 -9.23
CA TYR A 245 11.81 -3.58 -8.35
C TYR A 245 11.38 -3.38 -6.88
N ASN A 246 10.55 -4.30 -6.37
CA ASN A 246 10.34 -4.47 -4.94
C ASN A 246 11.45 -5.36 -4.40
N TYR A 247 12.24 -4.85 -3.46
CA TYR A 247 13.52 -5.47 -3.13
C TYR A 247 13.38 -6.74 -2.28
N LYS A 248 12.34 -6.87 -1.44
CA LYS A 248 12.13 -8.10 -0.66
C LYS A 248 10.82 -8.80 -1.00
N ARG A 249 9.69 -8.10 -0.89
CA ARG A 249 8.35 -8.60 -1.26
C ARG A 249 7.51 -7.54 -1.95
N ALA A 250 6.62 -7.96 -2.86
CA ALA A 250 5.62 -7.05 -3.41
C ALA A 250 4.49 -6.85 -2.40
N ILE A 251 4.02 -7.95 -1.80
CA ILE A 251 2.90 -7.95 -0.85
C ILE A 251 3.26 -8.82 0.36
N LYS A 252 3.06 -8.29 1.58
CA LYS A 252 3.25 -9.01 2.84
C LYS A 252 2.02 -8.86 3.73
N ILE A 253 1.36 -9.96 4.03
CA ILE A 253 0.15 -10.02 4.84
C ILE A 253 0.47 -10.64 6.19
N GLN A 254 0.22 -9.93 7.27
CA GLN A 254 0.38 -10.38 8.66
C GLN A 254 -0.86 -10.06 9.50
N SER A 255 -1.97 -9.75 8.84
CA SER A 255 -3.29 -9.57 9.44
C SER A 255 -4.34 -10.19 8.52
N PRO A 256 -5.39 -10.81 9.07
CA PRO A 256 -6.26 -11.67 8.28
C PRO A 256 -7.22 -10.90 7.37
N GLY A 257 -7.89 -11.62 6.47
CA GLY A 257 -8.99 -11.08 5.65
C GLY A 257 -8.53 -10.24 4.47
N VAL A 258 -7.72 -10.84 3.59
CA VAL A 258 -7.14 -10.14 2.44
C VAL A 258 -7.41 -10.89 1.13
N LEU A 259 -7.90 -10.17 0.12
CA LEU A 259 -7.99 -10.61 -1.26
C LEU A 259 -6.85 -9.97 -2.09
N ILE A 260 -6.06 -10.81 -2.74
CA ILE A 260 -4.97 -10.41 -3.64
C ILE A 260 -5.32 -10.93 -5.03
N LYS A 261 -5.81 -10.05 -5.92
CA LYS A 261 -6.38 -10.48 -7.20
C LYS A 261 -5.86 -9.69 -8.40
N GLU A 262 -5.59 -10.39 -9.50
CA GLU A 262 -5.24 -9.79 -10.80
C GLU A 262 -3.98 -8.92 -10.81
N ASN A 263 -3.13 -9.01 -9.79
CA ASN A 263 -1.91 -8.21 -9.72
C ASN A 263 -0.83 -8.79 -10.65
N LYS A 264 0.03 -7.90 -11.14
CA LYS A 264 1.21 -8.22 -11.94
C LYS A 264 2.45 -7.94 -11.11
N ILE A 265 3.25 -8.95 -10.80
CA ILE A 265 4.50 -8.79 -10.06
C ILE A 265 5.65 -9.22 -10.96
N TYR A 266 6.57 -8.29 -11.22
CA TYR A 266 7.74 -8.53 -12.06
C TYR A 266 9.04 -8.37 -11.26
N ASN A 267 9.77 -9.47 -11.10
CA ASN A 267 11.11 -9.47 -10.51
C ASN A 267 12.17 -9.15 -11.59
N GLY A 268 12.50 -7.87 -11.71
CA GLY A 268 13.44 -7.34 -12.70
C GLY A 268 14.92 -7.36 -12.29
N PHE A 269 15.27 -8.00 -11.18
CA PHE A 269 16.67 -8.14 -10.74
C PHE A 269 17.35 -9.29 -11.48
N ASP A 270 18.65 -9.15 -11.79
CA ASP A 270 19.46 -10.17 -12.50
C ASP A 270 20.69 -10.49 -11.64
N GLU A 271 20.47 -11.20 -10.54
CA GLU A 271 21.48 -11.53 -9.51
C GLU A 271 22.16 -10.30 -8.87
N ASN A 272 21.49 -9.16 -8.89
CA ASN A 272 22.03 -7.85 -8.52
C ASN A 272 21.27 -7.16 -7.36
N ASN A 273 20.43 -7.91 -6.66
CA ASN A 273 19.76 -7.44 -5.46
C ASN A 273 20.41 -8.04 -4.21
N TYR A 274 21.00 -7.20 -3.35
CA TYR A 274 21.78 -7.64 -2.19
C TYR A 274 21.23 -7.08 -0.89
N TYR A 275 21.45 -7.83 0.19
CA TYR A 275 21.20 -7.35 1.54
C TYR A 275 22.22 -6.29 1.89
N THR A 276 21.77 -5.24 2.58
CA THR A 276 22.62 -4.10 2.91
C THR A 276 23.26 -4.26 4.28
N THR A 277 22.54 -4.85 5.25
CA THR A 277 23.03 -4.94 6.64
C THR A 277 23.65 -6.29 7.01
N TYR A 278 23.58 -7.30 6.13
CA TYR A 278 24.24 -8.59 6.35
C TYR A 278 24.53 -9.32 5.03
N SER A 279 25.49 -10.25 5.05
CA SER A 279 25.73 -11.17 3.94
C SER A 279 24.81 -12.39 4.02
N SER A 280 24.32 -12.86 2.87
CA SER A 280 23.60 -14.14 2.77
C SER A 280 24.21 -15.02 1.71
N ASN A 281 24.35 -16.32 1.99
CA ASN A 281 24.76 -17.32 1.01
C ASN A 281 23.61 -17.77 0.08
N ARG A 282 22.38 -17.31 0.34
CA ARG A 282 21.20 -17.71 -0.44
C ARG A 282 21.17 -16.94 -1.77
N LYS A 283 21.03 -17.69 -2.86
CA LYS A 283 21.13 -17.19 -4.25
C LYS A 283 19.75 -16.90 -4.87
N TYR A 284 18.99 -15.99 -4.26
CA TYR A 284 17.77 -15.44 -4.87
C TYR A 284 17.82 -13.92 -4.86
N ASP A 285 17.14 -13.29 -5.82
CA ASP A 285 17.04 -11.84 -5.89
C ASP A 285 16.02 -11.31 -4.90
N MET A 286 14.86 -11.94 -4.85
CA MET A 286 13.72 -11.50 -4.04
C MET A 286 13.31 -12.63 -3.11
N TRP A 287 12.97 -12.32 -1.85
CA TRP A 287 12.57 -13.36 -0.89
C TRP A 287 11.32 -14.09 -1.39
N ALA A 288 10.25 -13.33 -1.63
CA ALA A 288 9.02 -13.82 -2.20
C ALA A 288 8.25 -12.73 -2.92
N ALA A 289 7.42 -13.08 -3.89
CA ALA A 289 6.51 -12.11 -4.48
C ALA A 289 5.40 -11.72 -3.48
N ILE A 290 4.76 -12.74 -2.91
CA ILE A 290 3.70 -12.60 -1.90
C ILE A 290 4.08 -13.41 -0.67
N SER A 291 4.03 -12.79 0.50
CA SER A 291 4.13 -13.49 1.79
C SER A 291 2.85 -13.34 2.61
N VAL A 292 2.39 -14.45 3.19
CA VAL A 292 1.17 -14.53 3.99
C VAL A 292 1.46 -15.22 5.31
N TYR A 293 1.31 -14.45 6.39
CA TYR A 293 1.55 -14.84 7.77
C TYR A 293 0.31 -14.64 8.64
N ALA A 294 -0.88 -14.63 8.03
CA ALA A 294 -2.16 -14.53 8.70
C ALA A 294 -3.27 -15.22 7.90
N ASP A 295 -4.29 -15.66 8.62
CA ASP A 295 -5.38 -16.46 8.09
C ASP A 295 -6.27 -15.72 7.08
N ASN A 296 -7.15 -16.46 6.40
CA ASN A 296 -8.21 -15.90 5.57
C ASN A 296 -7.66 -15.01 4.44
N THR A 297 -6.73 -15.56 3.66
CA THR A 297 -6.14 -14.87 2.50
C THR A 297 -6.45 -15.62 1.22
N THR A 298 -6.94 -14.90 0.22
CA THR A 298 -7.19 -15.43 -1.13
C THR A 298 -6.25 -14.75 -2.13
N ILE A 299 -5.57 -15.56 -2.94
CA ILE A 299 -4.62 -15.16 -3.98
C ILE A 299 -5.17 -15.68 -5.31
N GLU A 300 -5.72 -14.80 -6.14
CA GLU A 300 -6.49 -15.18 -7.33
C GLU A 300 -6.00 -14.49 -8.61
N ASN A 301 -5.80 -15.24 -9.69
CA ASN A 301 -5.53 -14.70 -11.04
C ASN A 301 -4.37 -13.70 -11.13
N ASN A 302 -3.37 -13.81 -10.25
CA ASN A 302 -2.18 -12.96 -10.31
C ASN A 302 -1.18 -13.51 -11.33
N LYS A 303 -0.44 -12.61 -11.98
CA LYS A 303 0.68 -12.95 -12.87
C LYS A 303 2.00 -12.54 -12.21
N ILE A 304 2.80 -13.52 -11.84
CA ILE A 304 4.10 -13.33 -11.19
C ILE A 304 5.18 -13.92 -12.08
N SER A 305 6.13 -13.09 -12.47
CA SER A 305 7.20 -13.44 -13.42
C SER A 305 8.42 -12.55 -13.19
N GLY A 306 9.43 -12.67 -14.04
CA GLY A 306 10.65 -11.88 -13.93
C GLY A 306 11.85 -12.60 -14.53
N ILE A 307 12.93 -11.87 -14.77
CA ILE A 307 14.23 -12.49 -15.04
C ILE A 307 14.89 -12.97 -13.73
N GLY A 308 14.54 -12.34 -12.61
CA GLY A 308 15.10 -12.65 -11.30
C GLY A 308 14.45 -13.85 -10.64
N ASN A 309 15.18 -14.42 -9.69
CA ASN A 309 14.72 -15.60 -8.94
C ASN A 309 14.08 -15.19 -7.62
N PHE A 310 13.01 -15.87 -7.26
CA PHE A 310 12.43 -15.81 -5.93
C PHE A 310 13.01 -16.93 -5.06
N GLY A 311 13.23 -16.66 -3.77
CA GLY A 311 13.49 -17.73 -2.80
C GLY A 311 12.29 -18.68 -2.70
N ARG A 312 11.10 -18.13 -2.91
CA ARG A 312 9.81 -18.80 -3.08
C ARG A 312 8.83 -17.82 -3.73
N ILE A 313 7.92 -18.23 -4.61
CA ILE A 313 7.03 -17.22 -5.25
C ILE A 313 5.95 -16.77 -4.28
N ILE A 314 5.24 -17.73 -3.68
CA ILE A 314 4.28 -17.52 -2.59
C ILE A 314 4.84 -18.16 -1.32
N ASP A 315 4.99 -17.35 -0.27
CA ASP A 315 5.45 -17.75 1.06
C ASP A 315 4.29 -17.74 2.05
N ILE A 316 3.91 -18.89 2.58
CA ILE A 316 2.89 -19.00 3.62
C ILE A 316 3.57 -19.52 4.89
N ALA A 317 3.41 -18.81 6.00
CA ALA A 317 3.94 -19.24 7.29
C ALA A 317 2.91 -19.09 8.40
N ASN A 318 2.63 -20.19 9.12
CA ASN A 318 1.74 -20.24 10.28
C ASN A 318 0.30 -19.74 10.02
N ALA A 319 -0.20 -19.85 8.79
CA ALA A 319 -1.51 -19.33 8.38
C ALA A 319 -2.42 -20.43 7.82
N SER A 320 -3.72 -20.29 8.02
CA SER A 320 -4.80 -21.20 7.58
C SER A 320 -5.87 -20.48 6.76
N HIS A 321 -6.81 -21.23 6.19
CA HIS A 321 -7.90 -20.68 5.37
C HIS A 321 -7.37 -19.93 4.13
N ILE A 322 -6.51 -20.62 3.38
CA ILE A 322 -5.78 -20.05 2.25
C ILE A 322 -6.32 -20.57 0.92
N LYS A 323 -6.54 -19.66 -0.03
CA LYS A 323 -6.89 -20.00 -1.42
C LYS A 323 -5.85 -19.44 -2.37
N ILE A 324 -5.33 -20.28 -3.27
CA ILE A 324 -4.41 -19.89 -4.35
C ILE A 324 -5.00 -20.43 -5.65
N VAL A 325 -5.67 -19.59 -6.43
CA VAL A 325 -6.48 -20.04 -7.58
C VAL A 325 -6.14 -19.27 -8.85
N GLY A 326 -5.95 -19.95 -9.97
CA GLY A 326 -5.87 -19.31 -11.29
C GLY A 326 -4.60 -18.47 -11.54
N ASN A 327 -3.56 -18.60 -10.70
CA ASN A 327 -2.37 -17.76 -10.80
C ASN A 327 -1.36 -18.31 -11.81
N HIS A 328 -0.61 -17.43 -12.47
CA HIS A 328 0.60 -17.79 -13.22
C HIS A 328 1.83 -17.40 -12.40
N LEU A 329 2.60 -18.39 -11.95
CA LEU A 329 3.72 -18.24 -11.02
C LEU A 329 5.00 -18.77 -11.66
N GLU A 330 5.89 -17.84 -12.03
CA GLU A 330 7.10 -18.14 -12.81
C GLU A 330 8.36 -17.53 -12.16
N ASN A 331 9.37 -18.37 -11.93
CA ASN A 331 10.73 -17.89 -11.67
C ASN A 331 11.46 -17.61 -13.00
N GLY A 332 12.42 -16.69 -12.95
CA GLY A 332 13.35 -16.46 -14.04
C GLY A 332 14.18 -17.69 -14.40
N ILE A 333 14.50 -17.81 -15.70
CA ILE A 333 15.26 -18.94 -16.25
C ILE A 333 16.77 -18.84 -16.03
N LYS A 334 17.28 -17.63 -15.72
CA LYS A 334 18.72 -17.35 -15.71
C LYS A 334 19.45 -17.79 -14.44
N GLY A 335 18.76 -17.96 -13.32
CA GLY A 335 19.43 -18.31 -12.07
C GLY A 335 18.91 -19.59 -11.43
N ASN A 336 19.14 -19.72 -10.12
CA ASN A 336 19.03 -20.99 -9.41
C ASN A 336 17.60 -21.31 -8.93
N TYR A 337 16.61 -21.29 -9.85
CA TYR A 337 15.23 -21.69 -9.55
C TYR A 337 15.12 -23.10 -8.96
N LYS A 338 16.15 -23.94 -9.15
CA LYS A 338 16.31 -25.28 -8.54
C LYS A 338 16.42 -25.26 -7.01
N GLN A 339 16.49 -24.10 -6.37
CA GLN A 339 16.38 -23.92 -4.92
C GLN A 339 15.07 -23.25 -4.47
N SER A 340 14.21 -22.84 -5.41
CA SER A 340 12.98 -22.11 -5.16
C SER A 340 11.78 -23.07 -5.07
N SER A 341 10.93 -22.87 -4.07
CA SER A 341 9.59 -23.49 -4.05
C SER A 341 8.59 -22.49 -4.63
N ILE A 342 7.77 -22.90 -5.60
CA ILE A 342 6.77 -21.98 -6.19
C ILE A 342 5.78 -21.54 -5.11
N VAL A 343 5.14 -22.49 -4.44
CA VAL A 343 4.38 -22.25 -3.21
C VAL A 343 5.08 -22.95 -2.05
N ALA A 344 5.45 -22.21 -1.01
CA ALA A 344 6.00 -22.76 0.22
C ALA A 344 5.03 -22.55 1.38
N ILE A 345 4.61 -23.62 2.04
CA ILE A 345 3.75 -23.62 3.22
C ILE A 345 4.60 -24.08 4.40
N THR A 346 4.72 -23.23 5.41
CA THR A 346 5.55 -23.50 6.58
C THR A 346 4.78 -23.32 7.87
N ASN A 347 5.10 -24.15 8.85
CA ASN A 347 4.59 -24.05 10.19
C ASN A 347 5.74 -24.31 11.16
N ASN A 348 5.96 -23.37 12.07
CA ASN A 348 6.99 -23.45 13.10
C ASN A 348 6.39 -23.33 14.50
N ILE A 349 5.06 -23.35 14.63
CA ILE A 349 4.36 -23.28 15.91
C ILE A 349 3.97 -24.71 16.32
N SER A 350 4.58 -25.20 17.39
CA SER A 350 4.22 -26.49 17.99
C SER A 350 2.74 -26.51 18.37
N ASN A 351 2.05 -27.63 18.09
CA ASN A 351 0.63 -27.85 18.40
C ASN A 351 -0.38 -26.93 17.66
N HIS A 352 0.07 -26.14 16.68
CA HIS A 352 -0.83 -25.44 15.76
C HIS A 352 -0.92 -26.26 14.46
N LEU A 353 -2.08 -26.81 14.12
CA LEU A 353 -2.25 -27.56 12.87
C LEU A 353 -2.80 -26.62 11.79
N LEU A 354 -2.10 -26.56 10.65
CA LEU A 354 -2.56 -25.79 9.50
C LEU A 354 -3.82 -26.45 8.92
N LYS A 355 -4.78 -25.63 8.47
CA LYS A 355 -6.04 -26.14 7.91
C LYS A 355 -6.59 -25.30 6.77
N ASP A 356 -7.44 -25.94 5.97
CA ASP A 356 -8.29 -25.33 4.96
C ASP A 356 -7.49 -24.61 3.88
N PHE A 357 -6.89 -25.39 2.99
CA PHE A 357 -6.09 -24.90 1.89
C PHE A 357 -6.71 -25.38 0.56
N THR A 358 -6.82 -24.45 -0.39
CA THR A 358 -7.27 -24.74 -1.74
C THR A 358 -6.25 -24.17 -2.72
N ILE A 359 -5.63 -25.04 -3.51
CA ILE A 359 -4.66 -24.64 -4.54
C ILE A 359 -5.10 -25.27 -5.87
N SER A 360 -5.68 -24.46 -6.76
CA SER A 360 -6.22 -24.98 -8.02
C SER A 360 -5.99 -24.06 -9.22
N ASP A 361 -6.01 -24.65 -10.41
CA ASP A 361 -6.01 -23.91 -11.68
C ASP A 361 -4.80 -22.99 -11.88
N ASN A 362 -3.70 -23.22 -11.14
CA ASN A 362 -2.50 -22.40 -11.26
C ASN A 362 -1.54 -22.97 -12.31
N THR A 363 -0.71 -22.11 -12.88
CA THR A 363 0.45 -22.50 -13.68
C THR A 363 1.73 -22.22 -12.89
N PHE A 364 2.51 -23.26 -12.62
CA PHE A 364 3.79 -23.22 -11.93
C PHE A 364 4.92 -23.43 -12.93
N VAL A 365 5.87 -22.49 -12.99
CA VAL A 365 6.97 -22.51 -13.97
C VAL A 365 8.30 -22.28 -13.27
N ASN A 366 9.26 -23.19 -13.51
CA ASN A 366 10.63 -23.15 -13.02
C ASN A 366 10.76 -23.15 -11.48
N GLY A 367 10.86 -24.33 -10.88
CA GLY A 367 11.01 -24.46 -9.43
C GLY A 367 11.55 -25.81 -8.99
N LYS A 368 12.14 -25.86 -7.80
CA LYS A 368 12.47 -27.13 -7.13
C LYS A 368 11.19 -27.92 -6.83
N PHE A 369 10.23 -27.23 -6.21
CA PHE A 369 8.95 -27.78 -5.83
C PHE A 369 7.83 -26.91 -6.36
N GLY A 370 6.76 -27.53 -6.86
CA GLY A 370 5.52 -26.82 -7.19
C GLY A 370 4.84 -26.34 -5.90
N ILE A 371 4.57 -27.27 -4.99
CA ILE A 371 4.07 -26.96 -3.65
C ILE A 371 4.95 -27.71 -2.65
N TYR A 372 5.52 -26.98 -1.69
CA TYR A 372 6.28 -27.52 -0.58
C TYR A 372 5.52 -27.26 0.72
N SER A 373 5.41 -28.27 1.58
CA SER A 373 4.96 -28.10 2.98
C SER A 373 5.95 -28.76 3.93
N ASN A 374 6.27 -28.10 5.05
CA ASN A 374 7.06 -28.69 6.14
C ASN A 374 6.19 -29.30 7.26
N SER A 375 4.86 -29.27 7.12
CA SER A 375 3.92 -29.71 8.15
C SER A 375 2.67 -30.34 7.54
N GLN A 376 1.95 -31.13 8.33
CA GLN A 376 0.65 -31.66 7.94
C GLN A 376 -0.38 -30.52 7.87
N ILE A 377 -1.29 -30.66 6.90
CA ILE A 377 -2.37 -29.70 6.65
C ILE A 377 -3.69 -30.46 6.63
N THR A 378 -4.65 -30.07 7.47
CA THR A 378 -6.00 -30.61 7.45
C THR A 378 -6.82 -29.96 6.34
N ASN A 379 -7.62 -30.73 5.61
CA ASN A 379 -8.43 -30.23 4.50
C ASN A 379 -7.58 -29.51 3.42
N PHE A 380 -6.54 -30.21 2.94
CA PHE A 380 -5.66 -29.75 1.88
C PHE A 380 -6.17 -30.23 0.52
N LYS A 381 -6.71 -29.31 -0.29
CA LYS A 381 -7.28 -29.61 -1.60
C LYS A 381 -6.41 -29.01 -2.71
N VAL A 382 -5.95 -29.86 -3.62
CA VAL A 382 -5.08 -29.47 -4.75
C VAL A 382 -5.55 -30.18 -6.02
N TRP A 383 -5.88 -29.44 -7.07
CA TRP A 383 -6.31 -30.00 -8.36
C TRP A 383 -6.00 -29.05 -9.53
N ASP A 384 -5.95 -29.57 -10.76
CA ASP A 384 -5.82 -28.79 -12.01
C ASP A 384 -4.70 -27.74 -12.06
N ASN A 385 -3.61 -27.96 -11.33
CA ASN A 385 -2.41 -27.12 -11.43
C ASN A 385 -1.47 -27.64 -12.53
N LYS A 386 -1.10 -26.77 -13.47
CA LYS A 386 -0.13 -27.06 -14.52
C LYS A 386 1.28 -26.83 -14.00
N GLN A 387 2.18 -27.78 -14.20
CA GLN A 387 3.59 -27.68 -13.81
C GLN A 387 4.50 -27.72 -15.04
N ILE A 388 5.47 -26.81 -15.12
CA ILE A 388 6.44 -26.68 -16.21
C ILE A 388 7.82 -26.52 -15.58
N ASN A 389 8.76 -27.43 -15.89
CA ASN A 389 10.12 -27.44 -15.32
C ASN A 389 10.15 -27.42 -13.78
N ILE A 390 9.37 -28.29 -13.16
CA ILE A 390 9.34 -28.48 -11.71
C ILE A 390 10.11 -29.76 -11.34
N GLY A 391 10.99 -29.69 -10.35
CA GLY A 391 11.87 -30.79 -9.95
C GLY A 391 11.21 -31.89 -9.11
N GLY A 392 10.17 -31.58 -8.34
CA GLY A 392 9.45 -32.53 -7.47
C GLY A 392 8.19 -31.97 -6.83
#